data_AF-A0A173T3P2-F1
#
_entry.id   AF-A0A173T3P2-F1
#
_cell.length_a   1.000
_cell.length_b   1.000
_cell.length_c   1.000
_cell.angle_alpha   90.00
_cell.angle_beta   90.00
_cell.angle_gamma   90.00
#
_symmetry.space_group_name_H-M   'P 1'
#
loop_
_entity.id
_entity.type
_entity.pdbx_description
1 polymer ?
#
loop_
_entity_poly.entity_id
_entity_poly.type
_entity_poly.pdbx_seq_one_letter_code
_entity_poly.pdbx_strand_id
1 'polypeptide(L)' 'MSQAKVDRYKKEKADRKKTMRKEKIMRNVKRCVAGVIALAIVGWFGYSAYDLHSSNQERAVAEVNYDSVKDYLSTLSAE' A
#
# COMPACT_ATOMS: atom_id res chain seq x y z
N MET A 1 -9.55 55.44 -23.73
CA MET A 1 -9.11 54.30 -22.89
C MET A 1 -10.28 53.87 -22.02
N SER A 2 -10.89 52.72 -22.31
CA SER A 2 -12.12 52.27 -21.62
C SER A 2 -11.78 51.33 -20.47
N GLN A 3 -12.35 51.59 -19.28
CA GLN A 3 -12.23 50.75 -18.09
C GLN A 3 -12.55 49.28 -18.37
N ALA A 4 -13.46 49.00 -19.32
CA ALA A 4 -13.81 47.64 -19.74
C ALA A 4 -12.61 46.85 -20.31
N LYS A 5 -11.68 47.52 -20.99
CA LYS A 5 -10.48 46.87 -21.55
C LYS A 5 -9.48 46.53 -20.45
N VAL A 6 -9.36 47.39 -19.44
CA VAL A 6 -8.50 47.19 -18.25
C VAL A 6 -9.05 46.07 -17.37
N ASP A 7 -10.38 46.03 -17.17
CA ASP A 7 -11.04 45.03 -16.34
C ASP A 7 -10.97 43.64 -16.97
N ARG A 8 -11.17 43.53 -18.29
CA ARG A 8 -10.89 42.29 -19.04
C ARG A 8 -9.44 41.85 -18.89
N TYR A 9 -8.49 42.77 -18.99
CA TYR A 9 -7.07 42.44 -18.85
C TYR A 9 -6.73 41.94 -17.44
N LYS A 10 -7.34 42.52 -16.40
CA LYS A 10 -7.22 42.05 -15.01
C LYS A 10 -7.82 40.66 -14.83
N LYS A 11 -9.00 40.40 -15.39
CA LYS A 11 -9.66 39.08 -15.33
C LYS A 11 -8.82 38.00 -16.01
N GLU A 12 -8.33 38.25 -17.22
CA GLU A 12 -7.50 37.29 -17.96
C GLU A 12 -6.19 36.94 -17.22
N LYS A 13 -5.55 37.94 -16.58
CA LYS A 13 -4.36 37.72 -15.75
C LYS A 13 -4.66 36.96 -14.46
N ALA A 14 -5.82 37.20 -13.85
CA ALA A 14 -6.26 36.50 -12.66
C ALA A 14 -6.60 35.04 -12.95
N ASP A 15 -7.29 34.76 -14.07
CA ASP A 15 -7.61 33.41 -14.50
C ASP A 15 -6.35 32.61 -14.82
N ARG A 16 -5.39 33.18 -15.55
CA ARG A 16 -4.09 32.51 -15.77
C ARG A 16 -3.41 32.07 -14.47
N LYS A 17 -3.41 32.93 -13.45
CA LYS A 17 -2.82 32.60 -12.14
C LYS A 17 -3.61 31.50 -11.42
N LYS A 18 -4.94 31.50 -11.53
CA LYS A 18 -5.80 30.48 -10.93
C LYS A 18 -5.58 29.11 -11.58
N THR A 19 -5.56 29.04 -12.91
CA THR A 19 -5.37 27.77 -13.64
C THR A 19 -3.99 27.18 -13.35
N MET A 20 -2.94 28.01 -13.41
CA MET A 20 -1.56 27.58 -13.10
C MET A 20 -1.40 27.07 -11.65
N ARG A 21 -2.11 27.65 -10.69
CA ARG A 21 -2.10 27.17 -9.29
C ARG A 21 -2.81 25.82 -9.16
N LYS A 22 -3.97 25.65 -9.82
CA LYS A 22 -4.72 24.40 -9.82
C LYS A 22 -3.90 23.25 -10.41
N GLU A 23 -3.20 23.47 -11.51
CA GLU A 23 -2.37 22.43 -12.14
C GLU A 23 -1.19 22.01 -11.25
N LYS A 24 -0.53 22.96 -10.58
CA LYS A 24 0.55 22.66 -9.62
C LYS A 24 0.03 21.83 -8.43
N ILE A 25 -1.12 22.21 -7.88
CA ILE A 25 -1.73 21.48 -6.77
C ILE A 25 -2.14 20.08 -7.22
N MET A 26 -2.77 19.93 -8.38
CA MET A 26 -3.21 18.63 -8.88
C MET A 26 -2.04 17.66 -9.12
N ARG A 27 -0.90 18.17 -9.60
CA ARG A 27 0.33 17.37 -9.75
C ARG A 27 0.90 16.93 -8.41
N ASN A 28 0.87 17.79 -7.40
CA ASN A 28 1.32 17.46 -6.05
C ASN A 28 0.38 16.48 -5.36
N VAL A 29 -0.94 16.66 -5.49
CA VAL A 29 -1.96 15.75 -4.93
C VAL A 29 -1.78 14.34 -5.48
N LYS A 30 -1.55 14.18 -6.80
CA LYS A 30 -1.27 12.84 -7.38
C LYS A 30 -0.04 12.18 -6.76
N ARG A 31 1.04 12.92 -6.52
CA ARG A 31 2.24 12.42 -5.82
C ARG A 31 1.96 12.09 -4.35
N CYS A 32 1.19 12.92 -3.65
CA CYS A 32 0.77 12.64 -2.27
C CYS A 32 -0.07 11.36 -2.20
N VAL A 33 -1.05 11.18 -3.08
CA VAL A 33 -1.90 9.98 -3.12
C VAL A 33 -1.07 8.73 -3.40
N ALA A 34 -0.16 8.78 -4.38
CA ALA A 34 0.75 7.68 -4.64
C ALA A 34 1.65 7.35 -3.43
N GLY A 35 2.15 8.38 -2.72
CA GLY A 35 2.91 8.22 -1.50
C GLY A 35 2.10 7.58 -0.36
N VAL A 36 0.84 8.01 -0.18
CA VAL A 36 -0.05 7.42 0.84
C VAL A 36 -0.34 5.96 0.53
N ILE A 37 -0.61 5.61 -0.73
CA ILE A 37 -0.82 4.20 -1.14
C ILE A 37 0.44 3.38 -0.89
N ALA A 38 1.62 3.91 -1.24
CA ALA A 38 2.88 3.22 -0.98
C ALA A 38 3.13 3.01 0.52
N LEU A 39 2.86 4.02 1.36
CA LEU A 39 2.98 3.90 2.82
C LEU A 39 1.96 2.92 3.42
N ALA A 40 0.73 2.89 2.90
CA ALA A 40 -0.28 1.93 3.31
C ALA A 40 0.14 0.49 2.96
N ILE A 41 0.70 0.29 1.76
CA ILE A 41 1.26 -1.00 1.34
C ILE A 41 2.45 -1.37 2.23
N VAL A 42 3.39 -0.47 2.49
CA VAL A 42 4.55 -0.75 3.35
C VAL A 42 4.14 -1.02 4.80
N GLY A 43 3.16 -0.29 5.35
CA GLY A 43 2.62 -0.55 6.68
C GLY A 43 1.91 -1.89 6.77
N TRP A 44 1.11 -2.24 5.75
CA TRP A 44 0.42 -3.53 5.68
C TRP A 44 1.39 -4.70 5.45
N PHE A 45 2.33 -4.57 4.50
CA PHE A 45 3.38 -5.56 4.26
C PHE A 45 4.31 -5.69 5.47
N GLY A 46 4.56 -4.62 6.21
CA GLY A 46 5.30 -4.68 7.48
C GLY A 46 4.55 -5.52 8.51
N TYR A 47 3.26 -5.27 8.70
CA TYR A 47 2.43 -6.08 9.60
C TYR A 47 2.32 -7.54 9.14
N SER A 48 2.13 -7.78 7.84
CA SER A 48 2.04 -9.13 7.26
C SER A 48 3.38 -9.86 7.19
N ALA A 49 4.50 -9.14 7.10
CA ALA A 49 5.84 -9.73 7.21
C ALA A 49 6.19 -10.02 8.67
N TYR A 50 5.72 -9.24 9.64
CA TYR A 50 5.78 -9.60 11.05
C TYR A 50 4.84 -10.76 11.38
N ASP A 51 3.62 -10.77 10.85
CA ASP A 51 2.69 -11.90 10.94
C ASP A 51 3.30 -13.15 10.30
N LEU A 52 3.92 -13.03 9.12
CA LEU A 52 4.68 -14.10 8.49
C LEU A 52 5.99 -14.41 9.22
N HIS A 53 6.65 -13.49 9.94
CA HIS A 53 7.90 -13.78 10.66
C HIS A 53 7.63 -14.38 12.04
N SER A 54 6.56 -13.98 12.72
CA SER A 54 5.94 -14.71 13.82
C SER A 54 5.40 -16.06 13.35
N SER A 55 4.81 -16.13 12.15
CA SER A 55 4.37 -17.38 11.52
C SER A 55 5.51 -18.17 10.82
N ASN A 56 6.71 -17.60 10.73
CA ASN A 56 7.96 -18.23 10.27
C ASN A 56 8.88 -18.56 11.46
N GLN A 57 8.56 -18.05 12.66
CA GLN A 57 8.82 -18.74 13.91
C GLN A 57 7.77 -19.83 14.20
N GLU A 58 6.53 -19.72 13.69
CA GLU A 58 5.60 -20.86 13.52
C GLU A 58 5.83 -21.62 12.20
N ARG A 59 7.00 -21.43 11.58
CA ARG A 59 7.71 -22.56 10.98
C ARG A 59 8.54 -23.28 12.05
N ALA A 60 7.96 -23.49 13.22
CA ALA A 60 7.74 -24.88 13.60
C ALA A 60 6.97 -25.51 12.43
N VAL A 61 7.72 -25.98 11.42
CA VAL A 61 7.26 -27.05 10.54
C VAL A 61 6.56 -27.98 11.50
N ALA A 62 5.23 -28.05 11.39
CA ALA A 62 4.43 -28.87 12.27
C ALA A 62 5.23 -30.15 12.50
N GLU A 63 5.68 -30.38 13.73
CA GLU A 63 6.11 -31.71 14.13
C GLU A 63 4.83 -32.53 14.08
N VAL A 64 4.41 -32.86 12.86
CA VAL A 64 3.42 -33.87 12.59
C VAL A 64 4.10 -35.10 13.15
N ASN A 65 3.80 -35.40 14.42
CA ASN A 65 4.36 -36.54 15.12
C ASN A 65 3.86 -37.78 14.38
N TYR A 66 4.70 -38.31 13.49
CA TYR A 66 4.43 -39.52 12.72
C TYR A 66 4.55 -40.78 13.58
N ASP A 67 4.80 -40.65 14.89
CA ASP A 67 4.88 -41.79 15.81
C ASP A 67 3.60 -42.63 15.78
N SER A 68 2.42 -42.01 15.70
CA SER A 68 1.16 -42.75 15.64
C SER A 68 1.00 -43.57 14.34
N VAL A 69 1.51 -43.06 13.21
CA VAL A 69 1.48 -43.78 11.93
C VAL A 69 2.53 -44.88 11.91
N LYS A 70 3.71 -44.61 12.49
CA LYS A 70 4.81 -45.56 12.60
C LYS A 70 4.46 -46.74 13.51
N ASP A 71 3.85 -46.47 14.67
CA ASP A 71 3.42 -47.50 15.62
C ASP A 71 2.38 -48.43 14.99
N TYR A 72 1.37 -47.86 14.31
CA TYR A 72 0.39 -48.64 13.56
C TYR A 72 1.04 -49.52 12.48
N LEU A 73 1.95 -48.98 11.68
CA LEU A 73 2.64 -49.74 10.63
C LEU A 73 3.51 -50.86 11.22
N SER A 74 4.12 -50.62 12.39
CA SER A 74 4.92 -51.60 13.11
C SER A 74 4.07 -52.71 13.72
N THR A 75 2.90 -52.42 14.29
CA THR A 75 1.96 -53.46 14.75
C THR A 75 1.45 -54.29 13.59
N LEU A 76 1.09 -53.65 12.47
CA LEU A 76 0.57 -54.35 11.29
C LEU A 76 1.60 -55.25 10.60
N SER A 77 2.90 -54.90 10.70
CA SER A 77 4.00 -55.70 10.13
C SER A 77 4.53 -56.76 11.09
N ALA A 78 4.16 -56.68 12.37
CA ALA A 78 4.56 -57.63 13.41
C ALA A 78 3.50 -58.73 13.63
N GLU A 79 2.36 -58.66 12.92
CA GLU A 79 1.36 -59.73 12.81
C GLU A 79 1.65 -60.65 11.61
#